data_AF-U1RQA7-F1
#
_entry.id   AF-U1RQA7-F1
#
_cell.length_a   1.000
_cell.length_b   1.000
_cell.length_c   1.000
_cell.angle_alpha   90.00
_cell.angle_beta   90.00
_cell.angle_gamma   90.00
#
_symmetry.space_group_name_H-M   'P 1'
#
loop_
_entity.id
_entity.type
_entity.pdbx_description
1 polymer ?
#
loop_
_entity_poly.entity_id
_entity_poly.type
_entity_poly.pdbx_seq_one_letter_code
_entity_poly.pdbx_strand_id
1 'polypeptide(L)'
;MASPARLGRPTGPRPGFSRDDVVDAALELGIADFTLTAVAKRMGVAASGLYRTISSREDLLAACLERIAAEADVPSAGESWPDAVRAHVEAVWGMLERYPGLAGVIMGVPWAHQLFAGPVVRACQCLVDGGLGAEEAGVVLDFVGDTVISTHAQIEVMRSPVARAGRGASTGLEEASRFATATRAPDLPEALTPNESWLDRGGLDRKIEIIIRGVAAGLPAGGDGAVDKPPSSTPADVSERR
;
A
#
# COMPACT_ATOMS: atom_id res chain seq x y z
N MET A 1 32.85 43.57 -19.26
CA MET A 1 32.70 42.14 -19.60
C MET A 1 33.50 41.34 -18.59
N ALA A 2 32.85 40.68 -17.64
CA ALA A 2 33.50 39.77 -16.70
C ALA A 2 32.83 38.39 -16.85
N SER A 3 33.61 37.39 -17.28
CA SER A 3 33.17 36.01 -17.47
C SER A 3 33.17 35.29 -16.12
N PRO A 4 32.11 34.55 -15.74
CA PRO A 4 32.16 33.73 -14.53
C PRO A 4 33.01 32.48 -14.78
N ALA A 5 33.93 32.21 -13.86
CA ALA A 5 34.74 31.00 -13.85
C ALA A 5 33.84 29.77 -13.68
N ARG A 6 34.01 28.77 -14.55
CA ARG A 6 33.36 27.46 -14.42
C ARG A 6 33.93 26.74 -13.19
N LEU A 7 33.09 26.50 -12.20
CA LEU A 7 33.38 25.55 -11.11
C LEU A 7 33.64 24.17 -11.72
N GLY A 8 34.83 23.64 -11.46
CA GLY A 8 35.26 22.34 -11.95
C GLY A 8 34.34 21.21 -11.47
N ARG A 9 34.12 20.23 -12.35
CA ARG A 9 33.43 18.98 -12.05
C ARG A 9 34.25 18.21 -11.00
N PRO A 10 33.66 17.63 -9.93
CA PRO A 10 34.42 16.85 -8.97
C PRO A 10 35.09 15.64 -9.66
N THR A 11 36.42 15.63 -9.73
CA THR A 11 37.25 14.56 -10.29
C THR A 11 37.79 13.63 -9.21
N GLY A 12 36.90 13.12 -8.36
CA GLY A 12 37.20 11.97 -7.50
C GLY A 12 36.89 10.65 -8.22
N PRO A 13 37.50 9.52 -7.81
CA PRO A 13 37.01 8.20 -8.23
C PRO A 13 35.51 8.10 -7.96
N ARG A 14 34.72 7.56 -8.91
CA ARG A 14 33.29 7.32 -8.66
C ARG A 14 33.15 6.51 -7.36
N PRO A 15 32.18 6.82 -6.48
CA PRO A 15 31.86 5.95 -5.36
C PRO A 15 31.71 4.52 -5.88
N GLY A 16 32.30 3.54 -5.18
CA GLY A 16 32.30 2.13 -5.64
C GLY A 16 30.89 1.53 -5.79
N PHE A 17 29.87 2.18 -5.19
CA PHE A 17 28.44 1.94 -5.36
C PHE A 17 27.65 3.17 -4.87
N SER A 18 26.39 3.28 -5.29
CA SER A 18 25.41 4.33 -4.99
C SER A 18 24.39 3.87 -3.94
N ARG A 19 23.52 4.79 -3.48
CA ARG A 19 22.41 4.44 -2.58
C ARG A 19 21.41 3.50 -3.26
N ASP A 20 21.15 3.71 -4.55
CA ASP A 20 20.25 2.88 -5.36
C ASP A 20 20.76 1.44 -5.46
N ASP A 21 22.08 1.24 -5.63
CA ASP A 21 22.68 -0.11 -5.64
C ASP A 21 22.46 -0.86 -4.31
N VAL A 22 22.49 -0.15 -3.17
CA VAL A 22 22.21 -0.75 -1.85
C VAL A 22 20.73 -1.10 -1.70
N VAL A 23 19.86 -0.22 -2.20
CA VAL A 23 18.41 -0.42 -2.19
C VAL A 23 18.00 -1.58 -3.11
N ASP A 24 18.64 -1.75 -4.27
CA ASP A 24 18.51 -2.91 -5.15
C ASP A 24 18.88 -4.20 -4.45
N ALA A 25 20.08 -4.24 -3.87
CA ALA A 25 20.55 -5.40 -3.14
C ALA A 25 19.62 -5.76 -1.96
N ALA A 26 19.02 -4.77 -1.30
CA ALA A 26 18.06 -4.99 -0.21
C ALA A 26 16.72 -5.55 -0.70
N LEU A 27 16.13 -4.99 -1.76
CA LEU A 27 14.87 -5.50 -2.32
C LEU A 27 15.04 -6.90 -2.91
N GLU A 28 16.18 -7.21 -3.54
CA GLU A 28 16.49 -8.55 -4.04
C GLU A 28 16.63 -9.60 -2.92
N LEU A 29 16.96 -9.17 -1.69
CA LEU A 29 16.99 -10.05 -0.52
C LEU A 29 15.63 -10.20 0.16
N GLY A 30 14.65 -9.35 -0.18
CA GLY A 30 13.34 -9.29 0.44
C GLY A 30 13.22 -8.16 1.46
N ILE A 31 12.16 -7.36 1.33
CA ILE A 31 11.90 -6.17 2.15
C ILE A 31 11.75 -6.51 3.64
N ALA A 32 11.21 -7.68 3.97
CA ALA A 32 11.02 -8.14 5.34
C ALA A 32 12.30 -8.74 5.95
N ASP A 33 13.20 -9.29 5.13
CA ASP A 33 14.23 -10.23 5.58
C ASP A 33 15.66 -9.69 5.51
N PHE A 34 15.88 -8.60 4.77
CA PHE A 34 17.25 -8.12 4.57
C PHE A 34 17.93 -7.72 5.89
N THR A 35 19.23 -8.01 5.95
CA THR A 35 20.14 -7.51 6.99
C THR A 35 21.28 -6.75 6.34
N LEU A 36 21.85 -5.75 7.01
CA LEU A 36 22.98 -4.98 6.47
C LEU A 36 24.18 -5.87 6.13
N THR A 37 24.41 -6.94 6.89
CA THR A 37 25.45 -7.94 6.60
C THR A 37 25.16 -8.72 5.32
N ALA A 38 23.91 -9.15 5.12
CA ALA A 38 23.52 -9.87 3.90
C ALA A 38 23.61 -8.95 2.67
N VAL A 39 23.17 -7.69 2.79
CA VAL A 39 23.29 -6.67 1.74
C VAL A 39 24.76 -6.43 1.39
N ALA A 40 25.63 -6.20 2.39
CA ALA A 40 27.06 -5.99 2.17
C ALA A 40 27.73 -7.19 1.48
N LYS A 41 27.39 -8.41 1.93
CA LYS A 41 27.85 -9.66 1.32
C LYS A 41 27.43 -9.76 -0.14
N ARG A 42 26.17 -9.43 -0.44
CA ARG A 42 25.63 -9.44 -1.81
C ARG A 42 26.36 -8.44 -2.71
N MET A 43 26.68 -7.27 -2.18
CA MET A 43 27.43 -6.22 -2.89
C MET A 43 28.94 -6.49 -2.96
N GLY A 44 29.45 -7.52 -2.28
CA GLY A 44 30.89 -7.81 -2.25
C GLY A 44 31.72 -6.78 -1.48
N VAL A 45 31.12 -6.07 -0.52
CA VAL A 45 31.77 -5.01 0.27
C VAL A 45 31.76 -5.32 1.76
N ALA A 46 32.63 -4.67 2.53
CA ALA A 46 32.54 -4.68 3.98
C ALA A 46 31.28 -3.92 4.45
N ALA A 47 30.63 -4.38 5.52
CA ALA A 47 29.43 -3.73 6.07
C ALA A 47 29.65 -2.25 6.44
N SER A 48 30.84 -1.91 6.92
CA SER A 48 31.23 -0.51 7.18
C SER A 48 31.17 0.39 5.94
N GLY A 49 31.30 -0.20 4.74
CA GLY A 49 31.21 0.52 3.48
C GLY A 49 29.80 1.02 3.17
N LEU A 50 28.76 0.31 3.59
CA LEU A 50 27.37 0.69 3.35
C LEU A 50 27.02 2.02 4.03
N TYR A 51 27.60 2.28 5.21
CA TYR A 51 27.32 3.50 5.98
C TYR A 51 27.79 4.80 5.31
N ARG A 52 28.47 4.72 4.15
CA ARG A 52 28.77 5.90 3.33
C ARG A 52 27.56 6.38 2.53
N THR A 53 26.57 5.53 2.27
CA THR A 53 25.38 5.83 1.46
C THR A 53 24.07 5.76 2.25
N ILE A 54 24.07 5.06 3.38
CA ILE A 54 22.93 4.95 4.30
C ILE A 54 23.34 5.24 5.74
N SER A 55 22.41 5.71 6.55
CA SER A 55 22.66 6.06 7.96
C SER A 55 22.34 4.93 8.93
N SER A 56 21.38 4.06 8.58
CA SER A 56 20.98 2.91 9.40
C SER A 56 20.24 1.86 8.55
N ARG A 57 19.81 0.76 9.19
CA ARG A 57 18.92 -0.24 8.55
C ARG A 57 17.56 0.39 8.22
N GLU A 58 17.05 1.24 9.12
CA GLU A 58 15.79 1.95 8.97
C GLU A 58 15.86 2.97 7.82
N ASP A 59 16.98 3.67 7.65
CA ASP A 59 17.21 4.55 6.50
C ASP A 59 17.17 3.78 5.16
N LEU A 60 17.76 2.57 5.14
CA LEU A 60 17.69 1.69 3.97
C LEU A 60 16.26 1.16 3.74
N LEU A 61 15.54 0.79 4.81
CA LEU A 61 14.15 0.35 4.73
C LEU A 61 13.25 1.46 4.18
N ALA A 62 13.43 2.70 4.66
CA ALA A 62 12.69 3.86 4.18
C ALA A 62 12.94 4.08 2.68
N ALA A 63 14.21 4.05 2.24
CA ALA A 63 14.56 4.18 0.83
C ALA A 63 13.95 3.07 -0.05
N CYS A 64 13.87 1.83 0.47
CA CYS A 64 13.21 0.73 -0.23
C CYS A 64 11.71 0.98 -0.37
N LEU A 65 11.04 1.42 0.70
CA LEU A 65 9.61 1.73 0.70
C LEU A 65 9.28 2.94 -0.18
N GLU A 66 10.11 3.98 -0.17
CA GLU A 66 9.98 5.14 -1.08
C GLU A 66 10.02 4.71 -2.54
N ARG A 67 10.93 3.79 -2.89
CA ARG A 67 11.00 3.26 -4.25
C ARG A 67 9.75 2.44 -4.61
N ILE A 68 9.30 1.56 -3.73
CA ILE A 68 8.07 0.79 -3.93
C ILE A 68 6.87 1.73 -4.11
N ALA A 69 6.77 2.78 -3.28
CA ALA A 69 5.70 3.77 -3.37
C ALA A 69 5.74 4.58 -4.68
N ALA A 70 6.93 4.82 -5.25
CA ALA A 70 7.08 5.48 -6.54
C ALA A 70 6.64 4.60 -7.72
N GLU A 71 6.69 3.28 -7.57
CA GLU A 71 6.22 2.29 -8.55
C GLU A 71 4.73 1.93 -8.38
N ALA A 72 4.07 2.44 -7.34
CA ALA A 72 2.67 2.13 -7.08
C ALA A 72 1.77 2.68 -8.20
N ASP A 73 1.11 1.76 -8.89
CA ASP A 73 0.10 2.06 -9.89
C ASP A 73 -1.08 2.80 -9.24
N VAL A 74 -1.59 3.82 -9.92
CA VAL A 74 -2.79 4.54 -9.50
C VAL A 74 -3.84 4.42 -10.61
N PRO A 75 -5.10 4.06 -10.26
CA PRO A 75 -6.18 3.99 -11.23
C PRO A 75 -6.33 5.28 -12.05
N SER A 76 -6.72 5.15 -13.32
CA SER A 76 -7.00 6.31 -14.16
C SER A 76 -8.30 7.00 -13.75
N ALA A 77 -8.33 8.32 -13.78
CA ALA A 77 -9.56 9.09 -13.57
C ALA A 77 -10.58 8.82 -14.68
N GLY A 78 -11.86 8.71 -14.33
CA GLY A 78 -12.98 8.57 -15.27
C GLY A 78 -13.90 7.36 -15.03
N GLU A 79 -13.57 6.49 -14.09
CA GLU A 79 -14.41 5.35 -13.70
C GLU A 79 -15.27 5.67 -12.47
N SER A 80 -16.36 4.93 -12.28
CA SER A 80 -17.21 5.09 -11.11
C SER A 80 -16.45 4.77 -9.81
N TRP A 81 -16.82 5.36 -8.68
CA TRP A 81 -16.10 5.09 -7.41
C TRP A 81 -16.00 3.59 -7.05
N PRO A 82 -16.98 2.71 -7.34
CA PRO A 82 -16.81 1.27 -7.14
C PRO A 82 -15.70 0.66 -8.01
N ASP A 83 -15.57 1.12 -9.25
CA ASP A 83 -14.53 0.64 -10.17
C ASP A 83 -13.16 1.16 -9.74
N ALA A 84 -13.08 2.42 -9.30
CA ALA A 84 -11.87 3.00 -8.72
C ALA A 84 -11.41 2.22 -7.47
N VAL A 85 -12.34 1.77 -6.61
CA VAL A 85 -12.04 0.88 -5.47
C VAL A 85 -11.46 -0.46 -5.94
N ARG A 86 -12.08 -1.11 -6.94
CA ARG A 86 -11.57 -2.38 -7.48
C ARG A 86 -10.17 -2.21 -8.07
N ALA A 87 -9.96 -1.17 -8.87
CA ALA A 87 -8.67 -0.86 -9.47
C ALA A 87 -7.60 -0.55 -8.40
N HIS A 88 -7.97 0.15 -7.33
CA HIS A 88 -7.08 0.38 -6.20
C HIS A 88 -6.70 -0.95 -5.50
N VAL A 89 -7.67 -1.82 -5.25
CA VAL A 89 -7.44 -3.15 -4.67
C VAL A 89 -6.49 -3.97 -5.54
N GLU A 90 -6.68 -3.97 -6.87
CA GLU A 90 -5.77 -4.65 -7.81
C GLU A 90 -4.35 -4.09 -7.73
N ALA A 91 -4.20 -2.77 -7.71
CA ALA A 91 -2.89 -2.11 -7.66
C ALA A 91 -2.16 -2.44 -6.35
N VAL A 92 -2.85 -2.36 -5.21
CA VAL A 92 -2.26 -2.72 -3.91
C VAL A 92 -1.93 -4.21 -3.86
N TRP A 93 -2.84 -5.08 -4.31
CA TRP A 93 -2.59 -6.53 -4.34
C TRP A 93 -1.37 -6.88 -5.21
N GLY A 94 -1.29 -6.33 -6.42
CA GLY A 94 -0.17 -6.54 -7.33
C GLY A 94 1.17 -6.04 -6.76
N MET A 95 1.15 -4.92 -6.02
CA MET A 95 2.32 -4.43 -5.29
C MET A 95 2.77 -5.40 -4.19
N LEU A 96 1.83 -5.92 -3.40
CA LEU A 96 2.14 -6.88 -2.32
C LEU A 96 2.68 -8.21 -2.88
N GLU A 97 2.12 -8.72 -3.98
CA GLU A 97 2.63 -9.91 -4.66
C GLU A 97 4.03 -9.70 -5.27
N ARG A 98 4.34 -8.48 -5.75
CA ARG A 98 5.67 -8.13 -6.27
C ARG A 98 6.73 -8.08 -5.17
N TYR A 99 6.35 -7.73 -3.95
CA TYR A 99 7.24 -7.59 -2.80
C TYR A 99 6.77 -8.43 -1.60
N PRO A 100 7.03 -9.75 -1.61
CA PRO A 100 6.67 -10.62 -0.49
C PRO A 100 7.18 -10.10 0.86
N GLY A 101 6.33 -10.18 1.88
CA GLY A 101 6.58 -9.65 3.22
C GLY A 101 6.30 -8.15 3.39
N LEU A 102 6.00 -7.40 2.32
CA LEU A 102 5.68 -5.97 2.40
C LEU A 102 4.44 -5.71 3.28
N ALA A 103 3.42 -6.56 3.22
CA ALA A 103 2.22 -6.41 4.04
C ALA A 103 2.56 -6.45 5.54
N GLY A 104 3.41 -7.39 5.94
CA GLY A 104 3.93 -7.48 7.31
C GLY A 104 4.77 -6.27 7.72
N VAL A 105 5.58 -5.72 6.80
CA VAL A 105 6.34 -4.48 7.04
C VAL A 105 5.41 -3.29 7.25
N ILE A 106 4.38 -3.12 6.40
CA ILE A 106 3.42 -2.01 6.54
C ILE A 106 2.68 -2.07 7.88
N MET A 107 2.24 -3.27 8.30
CA MET A 107 1.56 -3.47 9.57
C MET A 107 2.49 -3.35 10.79
N GLY A 108 3.75 -3.77 10.66
CA GLY A 108 4.69 -3.88 11.77
C GLY A 108 5.55 -2.64 12.01
N VAL A 109 5.69 -1.76 11.01
CA VAL A 109 6.53 -0.56 11.08
C VAL A 109 5.64 0.70 11.13
N PRO A 110 5.55 1.38 12.29
CA PRO A 110 4.55 2.43 12.51
C PRO A 110 4.57 3.59 11.51
N TRP A 111 5.72 3.88 10.90
CA TRP A 111 5.90 4.99 9.96
C TRP A 111 5.82 4.57 8.48
N ALA A 112 5.77 3.28 8.16
CA ALA A 112 5.90 2.79 6.78
C ALA A 112 4.79 3.33 5.86
N HIS A 113 3.54 3.35 6.35
CA HIS A 113 2.38 3.82 5.59
C HIS A 113 2.49 5.29 5.15
N GLN A 114 3.23 6.12 5.89
CA GLN A 114 3.41 7.55 5.55
C GLN A 114 4.14 7.74 4.21
N LEU A 115 5.01 6.81 3.83
CA LEU A 115 5.73 6.87 2.55
C LEU A 115 4.83 6.62 1.34
N PHE A 116 3.62 6.08 1.56
CA PHE A 116 2.60 5.83 0.54
C PHE A 116 1.56 6.96 0.45
N ALA A 117 1.72 8.06 1.20
CA ALA A 117 0.75 9.16 1.23
C ALA A 117 0.49 9.75 -0.17
N GLY A 118 1.52 9.89 -1.00
CA GLY A 118 1.37 10.39 -2.37
C GLY A 118 0.42 9.53 -3.23
N PRO A 119 0.71 8.23 -3.41
CA PRO A 119 -0.22 7.29 -4.04
C PRO A 119 -1.64 7.29 -3.44
N VAL A 120 -1.76 7.30 -2.11
CA VAL A 120 -3.07 7.30 -1.42
C VAL A 120 -3.88 8.56 -1.73
N VAL A 121 -3.25 9.73 -1.74
CA VAL A 121 -3.94 10.99 -2.13
C VAL A 121 -4.47 10.92 -3.55
N ARG A 122 -3.71 10.35 -4.49
CA ARG A 122 -4.18 10.20 -5.88
C ARG A 122 -5.34 9.21 -5.98
N ALA A 123 -5.26 8.07 -5.28
CA ALA A 123 -6.36 7.12 -5.21
C ALA A 123 -7.63 7.76 -4.63
N CYS A 124 -7.49 8.58 -3.57
CA CYS A 124 -8.60 9.30 -2.97
C CYS A 124 -9.27 10.24 -3.98
N GLN A 125 -8.47 10.97 -4.75
CA GLN A 125 -8.99 11.81 -5.82
C GLN A 125 -9.75 11.01 -6.88
N CYS A 126 -9.28 9.81 -7.26
CA CYS A 126 -10.02 8.96 -8.21
C CYS A 126 -11.39 8.54 -7.69
N LEU A 127 -11.52 8.24 -6.39
CA LEU A 127 -12.82 7.91 -5.79
C LEU A 127 -13.75 9.13 -5.78
N VAL A 128 -13.19 10.32 -5.49
CA VAL A 128 -13.94 11.58 -5.52
C VAL A 128 -14.43 11.90 -6.94
N ASP A 129 -13.54 11.80 -7.93
CA ASP A 129 -13.88 12.00 -9.34
C ASP A 129 -14.92 10.97 -9.83
N GLY A 130 -14.92 9.77 -9.23
CA GLY A 130 -15.91 8.71 -9.45
C GLY A 130 -17.26 8.91 -8.73
N GLY A 131 -17.45 10.05 -8.05
CA GLY A 131 -18.72 10.48 -7.47
C GLY A 131 -18.88 10.24 -5.97
N LEU A 132 -17.82 9.90 -5.25
CA LEU A 132 -17.85 9.76 -3.80
C LEU A 132 -17.53 11.10 -3.09
N GLY A 133 -18.10 11.34 -1.91
CA GLY A 133 -17.68 12.47 -1.07
C GLY A 133 -16.25 12.29 -0.57
N ALA A 134 -15.54 13.39 -0.30
CA ALA A 134 -14.12 13.34 0.06
C ALA A 134 -13.87 12.65 1.42
N GLU A 135 -14.78 12.82 2.38
CA GLU A 135 -14.70 12.15 3.68
C GLU A 135 -14.94 10.64 3.52
N GLU A 136 -15.99 10.26 2.78
CA GLU A 136 -16.27 8.86 2.47
C GLU A 136 -15.14 8.21 1.67
N ALA A 137 -14.53 8.91 0.71
CA ALA A 137 -13.41 8.40 -0.07
C ALA A 137 -12.20 8.04 0.80
N GLY A 138 -11.89 8.88 1.80
CA GLY A 138 -10.83 8.58 2.77
C GLY A 138 -11.13 7.33 3.58
N VAL A 139 -12.35 7.24 4.15
CA VAL A 139 -12.77 6.08 4.96
C VAL A 139 -12.83 4.80 4.14
N VAL A 140 -13.31 4.87 2.90
CA VAL A 140 -13.38 3.71 2.00
C VAL A 140 -11.98 3.21 1.69
N LEU A 141 -11.03 4.10 1.35
CA LEU A 141 -9.65 3.71 1.07
C LEU A 141 -8.95 3.10 2.27
N ASP A 142 -9.13 3.69 3.45
CA ASP A 142 -8.61 3.13 4.71
C ASP A 142 -9.14 1.71 4.91
N PHE A 143 -10.47 1.52 4.79
CA PHE A 143 -11.09 0.23 5.02
C PHE A 143 -10.71 -0.83 3.97
N VAL A 144 -10.68 -0.48 2.69
CA VAL A 144 -10.27 -1.43 1.65
C VAL A 144 -8.78 -1.72 1.71
N GLY A 145 -7.94 -0.71 1.99
CA GLY A 145 -6.51 -0.87 2.17
C GLY A 145 -6.17 -1.83 3.30
N ASP A 146 -6.77 -1.61 4.48
CA ASP A 146 -6.63 -2.51 5.63
C ASP A 146 -7.07 -3.93 5.30
N THR A 147 -8.19 -4.08 4.59
CA THR A 147 -8.72 -5.39 4.20
C THR A 147 -7.76 -6.13 3.26
N VAL A 148 -7.18 -5.44 2.29
CA VAL A 148 -6.22 -6.00 1.33
C VAL A 148 -4.93 -6.39 2.04
N ILE A 149 -4.33 -5.47 2.79
CA ILE A 149 -3.05 -5.66 3.48
C ILE A 149 -3.15 -6.79 4.51
N SER A 150 -4.20 -6.78 5.34
CA SER A 150 -4.40 -7.81 6.36
C SER A 150 -4.68 -9.19 5.74
N THR A 151 -5.49 -9.25 4.67
CA THR A 151 -5.78 -10.53 3.99
C THR A 151 -4.51 -11.09 3.34
N HIS A 152 -3.72 -10.25 2.67
CA HIS A 152 -2.45 -10.67 2.08
C HIS A 152 -1.47 -11.17 3.14
N ALA A 153 -1.28 -10.42 4.23
CA ALA A 153 -0.41 -10.83 5.33
C ALA A 153 -0.85 -12.18 5.94
N GLN A 154 -2.16 -12.40 6.11
CA GLN A 154 -2.68 -13.67 6.60
C GLN A 154 -2.41 -14.83 5.63
N ILE A 155 -2.60 -14.61 4.33
CA ILE A 155 -2.28 -15.60 3.29
C ILE A 155 -0.79 -15.96 3.32
N GLU A 156 0.10 -14.96 3.40
CA GLU A 156 1.54 -15.20 3.50
C GLU A 156 1.88 -16.03 4.75
N VAL A 157 1.28 -15.73 5.90
CA VAL A 157 1.47 -16.53 7.13
C VAL A 157 0.99 -17.96 6.94
N MET A 158 -0.17 -18.17 6.31
CA MET A 158 -0.72 -19.51 6.07
C MET A 158 0.12 -20.32 5.08
N ARG A 159 0.71 -19.66 4.07
CA ARG A 159 1.65 -20.27 3.10
C ARG A 159 3.04 -20.55 3.69
N SER A 160 3.46 -19.76 4.67
CA SER A 160 4.82 -19.80 5.19
C SER A 160 5.14 -21.11 5.93
N PRO A 161 6.37 -21.65 5.77
CA PRO A 161 6.83 -22.77 6.56
C PRO A 161 6.95 -22.41 8.04
N VAL A 162 6.44 -23.27 8.92
CA VAL A 162 6.57 -23.18 10.37
C VAL A 162 7.66 -24.13 10.83
N ALA A 163 8.83 -23.60 11.16
CA ALA A 163 9.93 -24.40 11.69
C ALA A 163 9.57 -24.92 13.10
N ARG A 164 9.54 -26.26 13.26
CA ARG A 164 9.54 -26.90 14.59
C ARG A 164 10.85 -27.64 14.78
N ALA A 165 11.42 -27.56 15.97
CA ALA A 165 12.58 -28.36 16.33
C ALA A 165 12.26 -29.86 16.11
N GLY A 166 12.95 -30.48 15.13
CA GLY A 166 12.95 -31.94 14.94
C GLY A 166 11.82 -32.56 14.10
N ARG A 167 10.98 -31.79 13.38
CA ARG A 167 10.06 -32.33 12.36
C ARG A 167 10.17 -31.53 11.06
N GLY A 168 9.83 -32.15 9.92
CA GLY A 168 9.76 -31.46 8.64
C GLY A 168 8.88 -30.21 8.71
N ALA A 169 9.17 -29.21 7.88
CA ALA A 169 8.46 -27.94 7.91
C ALA A 169 7.01 -28.13 7.43
N SER A 170 6.03 -27.90 8.32
CA SER A 170 4.62 -27.77 7.97
C SER A 170 4.30 -26.33 7.57
N THR A 171 3.23 -26.10 6.83
CA THR A 171 2.76 -24.73 6.53
C THR A 171 1.95 -24.17 7.69
N GLY A 172 1.74 -22.85 7.70
CA GLY A 172 0.84 -22.20 8.66
C GLY A 172 -0.58 -22.77 8.63
N LEU A 173 -1.11 -23.07 7.43
CA LEU A 173 -2.43 -23.68 7.28
C LEU A 173 -2.49 -25.08 7.91
N GLU A 174 -1.49 -25.93 7.66
CA GLU A 174 -1.44 -27.27 8.25
C GLU A 174 -1.42 -27.22 9.78
N GLU A 175 -0.67 -26.28 10.35
CA GLU A 175 -0.63 -26.08 11.79
C GLU A 175 -1.94 -25.54 12.34
N ALA A 176 -2.61 -24.61 11.65
CA ALA A 176 -3.93 -24.11 12.02
C ALA A 176 -4.98 -25.23 12.03
N SER A 177 -5.04 -26.05 10.98
CA SER A 177 -5.95 -27.21 10.90
C SER A 177 -5.68 -28.24 12.00
N ARG A 178 -4.40 -28.53 12.28
CA ARG A 178 -4.02 -29.41 13.39
C ARG A 178 -4.47 -28.87 14.74
N PHE A 179 -4.27 -27.58 14.98
CA PHE A 179 -4.66 -26.93 16.23
C PHE A 179 -6.18 -26.92 16.42
N ALA A 180 -6.94 -26.59 15.37
CA ALA A 180 -8.41 -26.64 15.39
C ALA A 180 -8.93 -28.04 15.73
N THR A 181 -8.32 -29.08 15.14
CA THR A 181 -8.65 -30.49 15.43
C THR A 181 -8.32 -30.86 16.87
N ALA A 182 -7.12 -30.50 17.34
CA ALA A 182 -6.64 -30.83 18.69
C ALA A 182 -7.48 -30.15 19.79
N THR A 183 -7.92 -28.92 19.54
CA THR A 183 -8.72 -28.14 20.48
C THR A 183 -10.21 -28.44 20.41
N ARG A 184 -10.67 -29.24 19.43
CA ARG A 184 -12.09 -29.48 19.14
C ARG A 184 -12.84 -28.16 19.00
N ALA A 185 -12.33 -27.30 18.12
CA ALA A 185 -12.95 -26.01 17.82
C ALA A 185 -14.45 -26.20 17.49
N PRO A 186 -15.32 -25.26 17.90
CA PRO A 186 -16.73 -25.33 17.59
C PRO A 186 -16.97 -25.29 16.08
N ASP A 187 -18.12 -25.79 15.64
CA ASP A 187 -18.52 -25.73 14.24
C ASP A 187 -18.70 -24.26 13.82
N LEU A 188 -17.79 -23.79 12.97
CA LEU A 188 -17.83 -22.46 12.38
C LEU A 188 -18.21 -22.56 10.89
N PRO A 189 -18.78 -21.50 10.32
CA PRO A 189 -18.94 -21.39 8.87
C PRO A 189 -17.61 -21.65 8.16
N GLU A 190 -17.66 -22.24 6.96
CA GLU A 190 -16.46 -22.61 6.17
C GLU A 190 -15.46 -21.46 6.03
N ALA A 191 -15.94 -20.23 5.82
CA ALA A 191 -15.09 -19.04 5.70
C ALA A 191 -14.22 -18.74 6.96
N LEU A 192 -14.59 -19.28 8.12
CA LEU A 192 -13.91 -19.10 9.40
C LEU A 192 -13.23 -20.40 9.89
N THR A 193 -13.26 -21.46 9.09
CA THR A 193 -12.61 -22.74 9.39
C THR A 193 -11.37 -22.90 8.48
N PRO A 194 -10.19 -23.30 9.01
CA PRO A 194 -8.98 -23.48 8.21
C PRO A 194 -9.21 -24.41 7.01
N ASN A 195 -9.02 -23.89 5.80
CA ASN A 195 -9.18 -24.62 4.54
C ASN A 195 -8.31 -24.01 3.43
N GLU A 196 -8.23 -24.66 2.25
CA GLU A 196 -7.36 -24.22 1.15
C GLU A 196 -7.69 -22.81 0.63
N SER A 197 -8.94 -22.35 0.73
CA SER A 197 -9.33 -21.01 0.30
C SER A 197 -8.65 -19.90 1.11
N TRP A 198 -8.06 -20.21 2.27
CA TRP A 198 -7.27 -19.27 3.07
C TRP A 198 -5.90 -18.99 2.46
N LEU A 199 -5.53 -19.73 1.42
CA LEU A 199 -4.32 -19.48 0.62
C LEU A 199 -4.61 -18.60 -0.59
N ASP A 200 -5.86 -18.29 -0.88
CA ASP A 200 -6.29 -17.67 -2.13
C ASP A 200 -6.89 -16.29 -1.94
N ARG A 201 -6.74 -15.47 -2.98
CA ARG A 201 -7.31 -14.12 -3.02
C ARG A 201 -8.85 -14.11 -3.02
N GLY A 202 -9.53 -15.14 -3.49
CA GLY A 202 -10.98 -15.10 -3.75
C GLY A 202 -11.84 -14.66 -2.55
N GLY A 203 -11.38 -14.90 -1.32
CA GLY A 203 -12.02 -14.37 -0.11
C GLY A 203 -11.96 -12.85 0.01
N LEU A 204 -10.87 -12.21 -0.45
CA LEU A 204 -10.72 -10.76 -0.53
C LEU A 204 -11.76 -10.15 -1.45
N ASP A 205 -11.88 -10.63 -2.69
CA ASP A 205 -12.76 -10.01 -3.70
C ASP A 205 -14.21 -10.00 -3.22
N ARG A 206 -14.64 -11.08 -2.53
CA ARG A 206 -15.95 -11.13 -1.88
C ARG A 206 -16.11 -10.08 -0.77
N LYS A 207 -15.10 -9.86 0.07
CA LYS A 207 -15.12 -8.81 1.11
C LYS A 207 -15.22 -7.43 0.48
N ILE A 208 -14.44 -7.14 -0.57
CA ILE A 208 -14.47 -5.86 -1.29
C ILE A 208 -15.85 -5.58 -1.86
N GLU A 209 -16.50 -6.55 -2.49
CA GLU A 209 -17.87 -6.37 -3.00
C GLU A 209 -18.90 -6.15 -1.88
N ILE A 210 -18.69 -6.73 -0.70
CA ILE A 210 -19.52 -6.45 0.49
C ILE A 210 -19.30 -5.00 0.95
N ILE A 211 -18.05 -4.53 0.99
CA ILE A 211 -17.70 -3.16 1.36
C ILE A 211 -18.34 -2.16 0.38
N ILE A 212 -18.16 -2.36 -0.93
CA ILE A 212 -18.77 -1.53 -1.97
C ILE A 212 -20.28 -1.46 -1.81
N ARG A 213 -20.97 -2.61 -1.69
CA ARG A 213 -22.44 -2.61 -1.51
C ARG A 213 -22.86 -1.90 -0.21
N GLY A 214 -22.10 -2.07 0.87
CA GLY A 214 -22.36 -1.43 2.15
C GLY A 214 -22.24 0.10 2.07
N VAL A 215 -21.17 0.59 1.46
CA VAL A 215 -20.96 2.03 1.20
C VAL A 215 -22.08 2.58 0.32
N ALA A 216 -22.39 1.93 -0.79
CA ALA A 216 -23.44 2.35 -1.72
C ALA A 216 -24.81 2.46 -1.04
N ALA A 217 -25.14 1.56 -0.11
CA ALA A 217 -26.39 1.58 0.64
C ALA A 217 -26.45 2.72 1.69
N GLY A 218 -25.29 3.20 2.15
CA GLY A 218 -25.18 4.30 3.11
C GLY A 218 -25.14 5.69 2.47
N LEU A 219 -24.86 5.78 1.17
CA LEU A 219 -24.87 7.05 0.46
C LEU A 219 -26.30 7.61 0.38
N PRO A 220 -26.50 8.92 0.57
CA PRO A 220 -27.81 9.54 0.40
C PRO A 220 -28.31 9.28 -1.02
N ALA A 221 -29.56 8.85 -1.16
CA ALA A 221 -30.18 8.62 -2.46
C ALA A 221 -30.17 9.93 -3.26
N GLY A 222 -29.26 10.04 -4.23
CA GLY A 222 -29.18 11.09 -5.26
C GLY A 222 -29.70 12.46 -4.83
N GLY A 223 -28.86 13.23 -4.12
CA GLY A 223 -29.08 14.67 -4.04
C GLY A 223 -28.91 15.27 -5.43
N ASP A 224 -30.02 15.52 -6.12
CA ASP A 224 -30.07 16.41 -7.27
C ASP A 224 -29.33 17.69 -6.88
N GLY A 225 -28.15 17.90 -7.46
CA GLY A 225 -27.36 19.12 -7.31
C GLY A 225 -28.04 20.28 -8.03
N ALA A 226 -29.23 20.66 -7.60
CA ALA A 226 -29.73 22.01 -7.79
C ALA A 226 -28.88 22.90 -6.88
N VAL A 227 -27.78 23.40 -7.44
CA VAL A 227 -27.08 24.57 -6.91
C VAL A 227 -28.13 25.67 -6.79
N ASP A 228 -28.55 25.94 -5.55
CA ASP A 228 -29.47 27.02 -5.22
C ASP A 228 -28.75 28.32 -5.57
N LYS A 229 -29.01 28.80 -6.79
CA LYS A 229 -28.46 30.05 -7.28
C LYS A 229 -29.12 31.14 -6.43
N PRO A 230 -28.36 31.97 -5.70
CA PRO A 230 -28.96 33.02 -4.90
C PRO A 230 -29.78 33.93 -5.81
N PRO A 231 -30.93 34.45 -5.35
CA PRO A 231 -31.81 35.25 -6.20
C PRO A 231 -31.03 36.43 -6.76
N SER A 232 -31.05 36.55 -8.09
CA SER A 232 -30.50 37.69 -8.81
C SER A 232 -31.13 38.97 -8.27
N SER A 233 -30.34 39.81 -7.62
CA SER A 233 -30.73 41.17 -7.31
C SER A 233 -30.87 41.94 -8.63
N THR A 234 -32.11 42.22 -9.01
CA THR A 234 -32.42 43.19 -10.06
C THR A 234 -31.79 44.54 -9.71
N PRO A 235 -31.10 45.22 -10.64
CA PRO A 235 -30.61 46.57 -10.37
C PRO A 235 -31.81 47.49 -10.21
N ALA A 236 -31.85 48.25 -9.11
CA ALA A 236 -32.82 49.32 -8.93
C ALA A 236 -32.63 50.35 -10.04
N ASP A 237 -33.71 50.58 -10.78
CA ASP A 237 -33.86 51.65 -11.77
C ASP A 237 -33.73 52.99 -11.06
N VAL A 238 -32.59 53.67 -11.23
CA VAL A 238 -32.43 55.08 -10.88
C VAL A 238 -32.80 55.87 -12.12
N SER A 239 -34.10 56.15 -12.27
CA SER A 239 -34.59 57.11 -13.24
C SER A 239 -35.77 57.91 -12.68
N GLU A 240 -35.50 59.18 -12.45
CA GLU A 240 -36.42 60.33 -12.50
C GLU A 240 -37.57 60.47 -11.49
N ARG A 241 -37.49 61.52 -10.67
CA ARG A 241 -38.27 62.79 -10.76
C ARG A 241 -37.96 63.67 -9.54
N ARG A 242 -37.39 64.86 -9.76
CA ARG A 242 -38.06 66.16 -9.77
C ARG A 242 -38.62 66.58 -8.42
#